data_AF-A0A4Q6BFN0-F1
#
_entry.id   AF-A0A4Q6BFN0-F1
#
_cell.length_a   1.000
_cell.length_b   1.000
_cell.length_c   1.000
_cell.angle_alpha   90.00
_cell.angle_beta   90.00
_cell.angle_gamma   90.00
#
_symmetry.space_group_name_H-M   'P 1'
#
loop_
_entity.id
_entity.type
_entity.pdbx_description
1 polymer ?
#
loop_
_entity_poly.entity_id
_entity_poly.type
_entity_poly.pdbx_seq_one_letter_code
_entity_poly.pdbx_strand_id
1 'polypeptide(L)' 'MLQELLADGLRDQPNVCAAYLFGSCARGTQRPGSDVDVGIWLRKTPVTFDECPLELAGALEH' A
#
# COMPACT_ATOMS: atom_id res chain seq x y z
N MET A 1 12.05 -5.75 -4.13
CA MET A 1 10.81 -6.29 -4.76
C MET A 1 9.61 -5.46 -4.25
N LEU A 2 8.54 -5.25 -5.02
CA LEU A 2 7.43 -4.35 -4.64
C LEU A 2 6.86 -4.58 -3.22
N GLN A 3 6.81 -5.83 -2.78
CA GLN A 3 6.37 -6.22 -1.44
C GLN A 3 7.28 -5.69 -0.33
N GLU A 4 8.58 -5.62 -0.56
CA GLU A 4 9.57 -5.08 0.40
C GLU A 4 9.41 -3.57 0.51
N LEU A 5 9.22 -2.87 -0.62
CA LEU A 5 8.96 -1.42 -0.62
C LEU A 5 7.66 -1.09 0.13
N LEU A 6 6.60 -1.88 -0.09
CA LEU A 6 5.35 -1.74 0.66
C LEU A 6 5.54 -1.98 2.15
N ALA A 7 6.28 -3.03 2.53
CA ALA A 7 6.54 -3.35 3.93
C ALA A 7 7.36 -2.24 4.61
N ASP A 8 8.37 -1.70 3.94
CA ASP A 8 9.19 -0.62 4.46
C ASP A 8 8.38 0.69 4.55
N GLY A 9 7.61 1.06 3.52
CA GLY A 9 6.78 2.28 3.52
C GLY A 9 5.67 2.28 4.57
N LEU A 10 5.23 1.10 5.02
CA LEU A 10 4.20 0.93 6.05
C LEU A 10 4.74 0.60 7.44
N ARG A 11 6.06 0.41 7.60
CA ARG A 11 6.68 -0.08 8.85
C ARG A 11 6.31 0.77 10.07
N ASP A 12 6.29 2.09 9.89
CA ASP A 12 6.08 3.05 10.98
C ASP A 12 4.62 3.51 11.11
N GLN A 13 3.67 2.79 10.50
CA GLN A 13 2.23 3.12 10.54
C GLN A 13 1.51 2.30 11.62
N PRO A 14 1.35 2.81 12.86
CA PRO A 14 0.85 2.01 13.99
C PRO A 14 -0.62 1.57 13.85
N ASN A 15 -1.39 2.23 12.99
CA ASN A 15 -2.79 1.87 12.73
C ASN A 15 -2.94 0.79 11.65
N VAL A 16 -1.87 0.46 10.91
CA VAL A 16 -1.91 -0.58 9.86
C VAL A 16 -1.64 -1.94 10.49
N CYS A 17 -2.61 -2.85 10.39
CA CYS A 17 -2.46 -4.23 10.86
C CYS A 17 -1.88 -5.14 9.78
N ALA A 18 -2.26 -4.91 8.53
CA ALA A 18 -1.83 -5.69 7.39
C ALA A 18 -1.95 -4.89 6.09
N ALA A 19 -1.13 -5.27 5.11
CA ALA A 19 -1.24 -4.83 3.73
C ALA A 19 -1.34 -6.05 2.81
N TYR A 20 -2.17 -5.95 1.78
CA TYR A 20 -2.42 -7.02 0.83
C TYR A 20 -2.23 -6.52 -0.60
N LEU A 21 -1.20 -6.99 -1.28
CA LEU A 21 -0.96 -6.69 -2.68
C LEU A 21 -1.92 -7.53 -3.54
N PHE A 22 -2.68 -6.88 -4.41
CA PHE A 22 -3.55 -7.55 -5.37
C PHE A 22 -3.36 -6.98 -6.79
N GLY A 23 -4.32 -7.21 -7.67
CA GLY A 23 -4.28 -6.62 -9.00
C GLY A 23 -3.24 -7.24 -9.94
N SER A 24 -2.86 -6.46 -10.95
CA SER A 24 -1.98 -6.91 -12.04
C SER A 24 -0.58 -7.25 -11.55
N CYS A 25 -0.03 -6.46 -10.62
CA CYS A 25 1.28 -6.67 -10.00
C CYS A 25 1.33 -7.98 -9.20
N ALA A 26 0.28 -8.30 -8.42
CA ALA A 26 0.22 -9.56 -7.69
C ALA A 26 0.14 -10.79 -8.61
N ARG A 27 -0.48 -10.64 -9.79
CA ARG A 27 -0.65 -11.72 -10.78
C ARG A 27 0.51 -11.86 -11.75
N GLY A 28 1.47 -10.94 -11.74
CA GLY A 28 2.57 -10.91 -12.72
C GLY A 28 2.11 -10.53 -14.13
N THR A 29 0.98 -9.84 -14.26
CA THR A 29 0.39 -9.44 -15.57
C THR A 29 0.42 -7.94 -15.79
N GLN A 30 1.20 -7.20 -15.00
CA GLN A 30 1.38 -5.76 -15.11
C GLN A 30 2.07 -5.39 -16.43
N ARG A 31 1.80 -4.17 -16.92
CA ARG A 31 2.40 -3.57 -18.12
C ARG A 31 3.09 -2.26 -17.73
N PRO A 32 3.94 -1.68 -18.60
CA PRO A 32 4.45 -0.34 -18.37
C PRO A 32 3.30 0.64 -18.13
N GLY A 33 3.38 1.40 -17.03
CA GLY A 33 2.33 2.33 -16.60
C GLY A 33 1.15 1.69 -15.87
N SER A 34 1.18 0.39 -15.56
CA SER A 34 0.21 -0.20 -14.63
C SER A 34 0.35 0.40 -13.24
N ASP A 35 -0.79 0.59 -12.58
CA ASP A 35 -0.90 0.95 -11.18
C ASP A 35 -0.61 -0.22 -10.24
N VAL A 36 -0.49 0.09 -8.95
CA VAL A 36 -0.29 -0.86 -7.87
C VAL A 36 -1.51 -0.85 -6.95
N ASP A 37 -2.20 -1.99 -6.90
CA ASP A 37 -3.36 -2.19 -6.04
C ASP A 37 -2.97 -2.75 -4.66
N VAL A 38 -3.28 -2.01 -3.59
CA VAL A 38 -2.97 -2.42 -2.20
C VAL A 38 -4.20 -2.27 -1.31
N GLY A 39 -4.56 -3.35 -0.64
CA GLY A 39 -5.57 -3.34 0.42
C GLY A 39 -4.91 -3.10 1.76
N ILE A 40 -5.42 -2.14 2.53
CA ILE A 40 -4.88 -1.82 3.86
C ILE A 40 -5.93 -2.18 4.91
N TRP A 41 -5.55 -3.07 5.84
CA TRP A 41 -6.38 -3.39 6.99
C TRP A 41 -5.95 -2.54 8.19
N LEU A 42 -6.86 -1.72 8.71
CA LEU A 42 -6.59 -0.83 9.82
C LEU A 42 -7.09 -1.40 11.15
N ARG A 43 -6.39 -1.09 12.24
CA ARG A 43 -6.83 -1.42 13.61
C ARG A 43 -8.08 -0.64 13.98
N LYS A 44 -8.10 0.64 13.62
CA LYS A 44 -9.24 1.55 13.80
C LYS A 44 -9.57 2.21 12.47
N THR A 45 -10.83 2.11 12.07
CA THR A 45 -11.35 2.83 10.90
C THR A 45 -11.31 4.33 11.16
N PRO A 46 -10.66 5.12 10.30
CA PRO A 46 -10.70 6.57 10.40
C PRO A 46 -12.07 7.10 10.02
N VAL A 47 -12.46 8.26 10.53
CA VAL A 47 -13.74 8.89 10.20
C VAL A 47 -13.66 9.55 8.81
N THR A 48 -12.48 10.03 8.46
CA THR A 48 -12.18 10.65 7.16
C THR A 48 -10.90 10.06 6.57
N PHE A 49 -10.64 10.27 5.28
CA PHE A 49 -9.39 9.81 4.67
C PHE A 49 -8.16 10.56 5.19
N ASP A 50 -8.31 11.84 5.53
CA ASP A 50 -7.22 12.70 6.01
C ASP A 50 -6.67 12.26 7.39
N GLU A 51 -7.44 11.51 8.16
CA GLU A 51 -7.01 10.94 9.45
C GLU A 51 -6.07 9.73 9.29
N CYS A 52 -5.87 9.24 8.06
CA CYS A 52 -5.01 8.09 7.77
C CYS A 52 -4.13 8.32 6.52
N PRO A 53 -3.23 9.32 6.53
CA PRO A 53 -2.30 9.54 5.43
C PRO A 53 -1.24 8.45 5.42
N LEU A 54 -1.15 7.68 4.32
CA LEU A 54 -0.20 6.58 4.17
C LEU A 54 0.96 6.90 3.22
N GLU A 55 0.89 7.98 2.45
CA GLU A 55 1.94 8.44 1.51
C GLU A 55 2.50 7.35 0.57
N LEU A 56 1.68 6.33 0.25
CA LEU A 56 2.13 5.12 -0.44
C LEU A 56 2.64 5.38 -1.85
N ALA A 57 2.02 6.29 -2.62
CA ALA A 57 2.47 6.59 -3.97
C ALA A 57 3.92 7.11 -3.97
N GLY A 58 4.24 8.07 -3.10
CA GLY A 58 5.59 8.61 -2.98
C GLY A 58 6.63 7.58 -2.51
N ALA A 59 6.23 6.60 -1.71
CA ALA A 59 7.11 5.51 -1.28
C ALA A 59 7.33 4.42 -2.34
N LEU A 60 6.46 4.32 -3.36
CA LEU A 60 6.49 3.27 -4.37
C LEU A 60 6.98 3.78 -5.75
N GLU A 61 6.83 5.07 -6.04
CA GLU A 61 7.16 5.69 -7.33
C GLU A 61 8.59 6.27 -7.38
N HIS A 62 9.59 5.44 -7.04
CA HIS A 62 11.02 5.80 -7.14
C HIS A 62 11.62 5.51 -8.52
#